data_AF-A0A2E2WZW7-F1
#
_entry.id   AF-A0A2E2WZW7-F1
#
_cell.length_a   1.000
_cell.length_b   1.000
_cell.length_c   1.000
_cell.angle_alpha   90.00
_cell.angle_beta   90.00
_cell.angle_gamma   90.00
#
_symmetry.space_group_name_H-M   'P 1'
#
loop_
_entity.id
_entity.type
_entity.pdbx_description
1 polymer ?
#
loop_
_entity_poly.entity_id
_entity_poly.type
_entity_poly.pdbx_seq_one_letter_code
_entity_poly.pdbx_strand_id
1 'polypeptide(L)'
;MADRPSGGPPGSGWIRLVDDELPAGGILEVSLGDEDLVVWRGESGVPCVSEARCPHQWSHLAHQGAVDGDELVCLTHFWRFGADGAGWKQNVNGRRDRKGDLAVLPCVEHDGAIWVRDPDEDDSSGA
;
A
#
# COMPACT_ATOMS: atom_id res chain seq x y z
N MET A 1 -6.94 -4.23 -30.27
CA MET A 1 -7.03 -4.36 -28.80
C MET A 1 -6.92 -5.85 -28.54
N ALA A 2 -5.73 -6.32 -28.19
CA ALA A 2 -5.50 -7.75 -27.99
C ALA A 2 -6.01 -8.11 -26.60
N ASP A 3 -7.00 -9.00 -26.56
CA ASP A 3 -7.47 -9.71 -25.38
C ASP A 3 -6.24 -10.42 -24.76
N ARG A 4 -5.68 -9.83 -23.70
CA ARG A 4 -4.55 -10.42 -22.99
C ARG A 4 -5.17 -11.47 -22.07
N PRO A 5 -4.88 -12.76 -22.24
CA PRO A 5 -5.47 -13.78 -21.39
C PRO A 5 -5.08 -13.44 -19.95
N SER A 6 -6.09 -13.21 -19.10
CA SER A 6 -5.88 -13.08 -17.66
C SER A 6 -5.28 -14.39 -17.19
N GLY A 7 -3.98 -14.41 -16.92
CA GLY A 7 -3.38 -15.54 -16.24
C GLY A 7 -3.95 -15.63 -14.82
N GLY A 8 -3.79 -16.81 -14.23
CA GLY A 8 -4.30 -17.09 -12.89
C GLY A 8 -3.54 -16.33 -11.80
N PRO A 9 -3.81 -16.62 -10.53
CA PRO A 9 -3.03 -16.06 -9.42
C PRO A 9 -1.54 -16.46 -9.49
N PRO A 10 -0.64 -15.67 -8.86
CA PRO A 10 0.79 -16.01 -8.74
C PRO A 10 1.08 -17.35 -8.05
N GLY A 11 0.10 -17.91 -7.35
CA GLY A 11 0.16 -19.16 -6.59
C GLY A 11 -1.02 -19.25 -5.62
N SER A 12 -1.00 -20.24 -4.73
CA SER A 12 -1.96 -20.30 -3.61
C SER A 12 -1.71 -19.15 -2.62
N GLY A 13 -2.78 -18.71 -1.96
CA GLY A 13 -2.75 -17.64 -0.96
C GLY A 13 -2.53 -16.24 -1.49
N TRP A 14 -2.94 -15.99 -2.74
CA TRP A 14 -2.95 -14.66 -3.34
C TRP A 14 -4.37 -14.28 -3.72
N ILE A 15 -4.79 -13.10 -3.28
CA ILE A 15 -6.06 -12.48 -3.62
C ILE A 15 -5.79 -11.36 -4.63
N ARG A 16 -6.54 -11.35 -5.74
CA ARG A 16 -6.50 -10.27 -6.72
C ARG A 16 -7.14 -9.03 -6.10
N LEU A 17 -6.38 -7.95 -5.96
CA LEU A 17 -6.87 -6.73 -5.31
C LEU A 17 -7.45 -5.74 -6.33
N VAL A 18 -6.66 -5.37 -7.33
CA VAL A 18 -7.04 -4.35 -8.32
C VAL A 18 -6.26 -4.54 -9.62
N ASP A 19 -6.82 -4.05 -10.73
CA ASP A 19 -6.11 -3.95 -12.01
C ASP A 19 -4.94 -2.96 -11.88
N ASP A 20 -3.80 -3.29 -12.49
CA ASP A 20 -2.59 -2.48 -12.42
C ASP A 20 -2.63 -1.33 -13.45
N GLU A 21 -3.42 -0.31 -13.12
CA GLU A 21 -3.53 0.92 -13.90
C GLU A 21 -2.99 2.15 -13.13
N LEU A 22 -2.44 1.92 -11.93
CA LEU A 22 -1.95 2.98 -11.06
C LEU A 22 -0.60 3.50 -11.60
N PRO A 23 -0.48 4.76 -12.06
CA PRO A 23 0.79 5.29 -12.53
C PRO A 23 1.77 5.50 -11.37
N ALA A 24 3.07 5.67 -11.67
CA ALA A 24 4.07 6.07 -10.68
C ALA A 24 3.67 7.39 -10.00
N GLY A 25 3.82 7.47 -8.68
CA GLY A 25 3.32 8.56 -7.85
C GLY A 25 1.81 8.49 -7.56
N GLY A 26 1.12 7.46 -8.06
CA GLY A 26 -0.32 7.28 -7.90
C GLY A 26 -0.72 6.76 -6.53
N ILE A 27 -1.95 7.09 -6.13
CA ILE A 27 -2.62 6.58 -4.95
C ILE A 27 -4.07 6.18 -5.30
N LEU A 28 -4.54 5.06 -4.75
CA LEU A 28 -5.87 4.52 -4.99
C LEU A 28 -6.41 3.89 -3.70
N GLU A 29 -7.66 4.20 -3.37
CA GLU A 29 -8.44 3.50 -2.35
C GLU A 29 -8.95 2.17 -2.90
N VAL A 30 -8.81 1.11 -2.12
CA VAL A 30 -9.38 -0.21 -2.41
C VAL A 30 -9.87 -0.83 -1.12
N SER A 31 -10.80 -1.78 -1.20
CA SER A 31 -11.28 -2.52 -0.04
C SER A 31 -11.06 -4.01 -0.23
N LEU A 32 -10.71 -4.71 0.86
CA LEU A 32 -10.65 -6.17 0.92
C LEU A 32 -11.57 -6.62 2.07
N GLY A 33 -12.76 -7.11 1.72
CA GLY A 33 -13.79 -7.37 2.73
C GLY A 33 -14.23 -6.08 3.43
N ASP A 34 -14.10 -6.05 4.76
CA ASP A 34 -14.41 -4.88 5.61
C ASP A 34 -13.18 -3.97 5.86
N GLU A 35 -12.01 -4.30 5.29
CA GLU A 35 -10.79 -3.52 5.45
C GLU A 35 -10.64 -2.46 4.37
N ASP A 36 -10.46 -1.19 4.80
CA ASP A 36 -10.06 -0.08 3.94
C ASP A 36 -8.54 -0.13 3.72
N LEU A 37 -8.12 -0.25 2.46
CA LEU A 37 -6.71 -0.29 2.05
C LEU A 37 -6.37 0.85 1.10
N VAL A 38 -5.07 1.10 0.97
CA VAL A 38 -4.51 2.02 -0.01
C VAL A 38 -3.48 1.29 -0.84
N VAL A 39 -3.67 1.32 -2.16
CA VAL A 39 -2.61 1.03 -3.12
C VAL A 39 -1.92 2.33 -3.45
N TRP A 40 -0.61 2.37 -3.28
CA TRP A 40 0.21 3.52 -3.67
C TRP A 40 1.43 3.04 -4.43
N ARG A 41 1.90 3.84 -5.38
CA ARG A 41 3.05 3.49 -6.22
C ARG A 41 4.12 4.55 -6.07
N GLY A 42 5.28 4.15 -5.59
CA GLY A 42 6.46 5.02 -5.52
C GLY A 42 6.84 5.56 -6.90
N GLU A 43 7.60 6.65 -6.93
CA GLU A 43 8.14 7.21 -8.17
C GLU A 43 9.09 6.24 -8.89
N SER A 44 9.70 5.30 -8.17
CA SER A 44 10.45 4.17 -8.75
C SER A 44 9.57 3.19 -9.54
N GLY A 45 8.25 3.30 -9.42
CA GLY A 45 7.28 2.44 -10.07
C GLY A 45 7.00 1.14 -9.31
N VAL A 46 7.41 1.01 -8.04
CA VAL A 46 7.08 -0.17 -7.22
C VAL A 46 5.77 0.09 -6.46
N PRO A 47 4.76 -0.81 -6.52
CA PRO A 47 3.53 -0.65 -5.77
C PRO A 47 3.70 -1.13 -4.32
N CYS A 48 2.85 -0.61 -3.45
CA CYS A 48 2.69 -1.05 -2.08
C CYS A 48 1.21 -1.01 -1.72
N VAL A 49 0.77 -1.95 -0.89
CA VAL A 49 -0.59 -2.00 -0.36
C VAL A 49 -0.53 -1.90 1.15
N SER A 50 -1.22 -0.92 1.72
CA SER A 50 -1.20 -0.65 3.16
C SER A 50 -2.59 -0.40 3.72
N GLU A 51 -2.73 -0.42 5.04
CA GLU A 51 -3.91 0.09 5.73
C GLU A 51 -4.21 1.52 5.26
N ALA A 52 -5.49 1.85 5.07
CA ALA A 52 -5.86 3.16 4.58
C ALA A 52 -5.76 4.27 5.62
N ARG A 53 -5.65 3.97 6.91
CA ARG A 53 -5.71 4.98 7.97
C ARG A 53 -4.35 5.20 8.62
N CYS A 54 -3.96 6.47 8.69
CA CYS A 54 -2.72 6.86 9.35
C CYS A 54 -2.80 6.54 10.86
N PRO A 55 -1.84 5.79 11.44
CA PRO A 55 -1.86 5.36 12.85
C PRO A 55 -1.73 6.53 13.84
N HIS A 56 -1.47 7.74 13.37
CA HIS A 56 -1.45 8.93 14.21
C HIS A 56 -2.86 9.32 14.69
N GLN A 57 -3.78 9.58 13.75
CA GLN A 57 -5.14 10.11 14.01
C GLN A 57 -6.14 9.72 12.91
N TRP A 58 -5.98 8.55 12.30
CA TRP A 58 -6.97 7.90 11.42
C TRP A 58 -7.35 8.65 10.13
N SER A 59 -6.55 9.63 9.71
CA SER A 59 -6.65 10.26 8.39
C SER A 59 -6.62 9.19 7.29
N HIS A 60 -7.60 9.23 6.38
CA HIS A 60 -7.68 8.32 5.25
C HIS A 60 -6.63 8.70 4.20
N LEU A 61 -5.61 7.87 4.05
CA LEU A 61 -4.41 8.13 3.27
C LEU A 61 -4.70 8.21 1.76
N ALA A 62 -5.73 7.53 1.23
CA ALA A 62 -6.13 7.72 -0.17
C ALA A 62 -6.60 9.14 -0.49
N HIS A 63 -7.18 9.82 0.50
CA HIS A 63 -7.79 11.16 0.32
C HIS A 63 -6.94 12.29 0.90
N GLN A 64 -6.18 11.97 1.93
CA GLN A 64 -5.37 12.90 2.72
C GLN A 64 -3.90 12.50 2.68
N GLY A 65 -3.49 11.79 1.63
CA GLY A 65 -2.13 11.38 1.39
C GLY A 65 -1.67 11.72 -0.02
N ALA A 66 -0.37 11.65 -0.21
CA ALA A 66 0.29 11.75 -1.51
C ALA A 66 1.54 10.88 -1.51
N VAL A 67 2.00 10.49 -2.69
CA VAL A 67 3.33 9.89 -2.86
C VAL A 67 4.36 11.01 -3.02
N ASP A 68 5.49 10.88 -2.34
CA ASP A 68 6.68 11.74 -2.52
C ASP A 68 7.92 10.85 -2.54
N GLY A 69 8.55 10.72 -3.72
CA GLY A 69 9.55 9.68 -3.96
C GLY A 69 8.94 8.29 -3.80
N ASP A 70 9.52 7.46 -2.93
CA ASP A 70 9.05 6.09 -2.65
C ASP A 70 8.39 5.97 -1.27
N GLU A 71 7.77 7.06 -0.79
CA GLU A 71 7.06 7.09 0.48
C GLU A 71 5.62 7.60 0.32
N LEU A 72 4.70 7.00 1.06
CA LEU A 72 3.36 7.52 1.28
C LEU A 72 3.40 8.58 2.38
N VAL A 73 2.92 9.78 2.08
CA VAL A 73 2.93 10.92 3.01
C VAL A 73 1.51 11.28 3.41
N CYS A 74 1.21 11.21 4.70
CA CYS A 74 -0.03 11.75 5.27
C CYS A 74 0.03 13.28 5.29
N LEU A 75 -0.80 13.95 4.51
CA LEU A 75 -0.82 15.42 4.36
C LEU A 75 -1.42 16.17 5.55
N THR A 76 -2.03 15.47 6.52
CA THR A 76 -2.55 16.10 7.74
C THR A 76 -1.43 16.49 8.71
N HIS A 77 -0.43 15.63 8.89
CA HIS A 77 0.62 15.81 9.90
C HIS A 77 2.04 15.46 9.40
N PHE A 78 2.18 15.15 8.12
CA PHE A 78 3.42 14.84 7.40
C PHE A 78 4.17 13.63 7.98
N TRP A 79 3.42 12.60 8.39
CA TRP A 79 4.01 11.28 8.62
C TRP A 79 4.25 10.64 7.26
N ARG A 80 5.42 10.00 7.12
CA ARG A 80 5.92 9.34 5.93
C ARG A 80 6.05 7.86 6.21
N PHE A 81 5.64 7.02 5.27
CA PHE A 81 5.67 5.57 5.38
C PHE A 81 6.36 4.99 4.16
N GLY A 82 7.36 4.14 4.39
CA GLY A 82 7.99 3.35 3.33
C GLY A 82 7.18 2.10 3.00
N ALA A 83 7.64 1.33 2.00
CA ALA A 83 7.04 0.05 1.64
C ALA A 83 7.19 -1.03 2.74
N ASP A 84 8.03 -0.79 3.75
CA ASP A 84 8.15 -1.63 4.96
C ASP A 84 7.16 -1.21 6.07
N GLY A 85 6.36 -0.17 5.83
CA GLY A 85 5.42 0.38 6.82
C GLY A 85 6.07 1.29 7.86
N ALA A 86 7.39 1.44 7.88
CA ALA A 86 8.07 2.20 8.93
C ALA A 86 7.66 3.68 8.90
N GLY A 87 7.09 4.16 10.00
CA GLY A 87 6.57 5.52 10.10
C GLY A 87 7.60 6.54 10.55
N TRP A 88 7.69 7.69 9.88
CA TRP A 88 8.63 8.76 10.22
C TRP A 88 7.98 10.13 10.10
N LYS A 89 8.49 11.10 10.85
CA LYS A 89 8.21 12.52 10.61
C LYS A 89 9.51 13.25 10.30
N GLN A 90 9.57 13.88 9.14
CA GLN A 90 10.68 14.76 8.78
C GLN A 90 10.39 16.19 9.25
N ASN A 91 11.36 16.85 9.89
CA ASN A 91 11.25 18.26 10.21
C ASN A 91 11.89 19.15 9.13
N VAL A 92 11.76 20.46 9.26
CA VAL A 92 12.29 21.45 8.30
C VAL A 92 13.82 21.38 8.10
N ASN A 93 14.55 20.77 9.03
CA ASN A 93 16.00 20.60 8.95
C ASN A 93 16.39 19.21 8.40
N GLY A 94 15.42 18.43 7.90
CA GLY A 94 15.64 17.10 7.35
C GLY A 94 15.78 15.97 8.38
N ARG A 95 15.73 16.27 9.69
CA ARG A 95 15.79 15.22 10.74
C ARG A 95 14.53 14.36 10.67
N ARG A 96 14.71 13.04 10.67
CA ARG A 96 13.63 12.04 10.68
C ARG A 96 13.46 11.48 12.09
N ASP A 97 12.29 11.73 12.68
CA ASP A 97 11.89 11.21 13.99
C ASP A 97 10.98 9.99 13.78
N ARG A 98 11.33 8.82 14.37
CA ARG A 98 10.52 7.60 14.26
C ARG A 98 9.11 7.80 14.84
N LYS A 99 8.13 7.15 14.22
CA LYS A 99 6.71 7.16 14.58
C LYS A 99 6.13 5.74 14.59
N GLY A 100 4.83 5.64 14.81
CA GLY A 100 4.12 4.38 14.69
C GLY A 100 4.12 3.90 13.24
N ASP A 101 4.19 2.59 13.07
CA ASP A 101 4.26 1.95 11.76
C ASP A 101 2.85 1.76 11.17
N LEU A 102 2.78 1.78 9.84
CA LEU A 102 1.58 1.51 9.07
C LEU A 102 1.59 0.03 8.67
N ALA A 103 0.47 -0.67 8.83
CA ALA A 103 0.37 -2.05 8.37
C ALA A 103 0.47 -2.08 6.83
N VAL A 104 1.31 -2.98 6.32
CA VAL A 104 1.53 -3.22 4.90
C VAL A 104 1.24 -4.67 4.60
N LEU A 105 0.46 -4.92 3.55
CA LEU A 105 0.18 -6.25 3.05
C LEU A 105 1.23 -6.64 2.01
N PRO A 106 1.83 -7.85 2.09
CA PRO A 106 2.68 -8.34 1.02
C PRO A 106 1.93 -8.32 -0.31
N CYS A 107 2.49 -7.66 -1.32
CA CYS A 107 1.86 -7.50 -2.62
C CYS A 107 2.80 -7.82 -3.77
N VAL A 108 2.23 -8.17 -4.93
CA VAL A 108 2.97 -8.45 -6.17
C VAL A 108 2.17 -8.01 -7.39
N GLU A 109 2.87 -7.54 -8.41
CA GLU A 109 2.30 -7.37 -9.75
C GLU A 109 2.37 -8.66 -10.52
N HIS A 110 1.21 -9.11 -10.98
CA HIS A 110 1.13 -10.31 -11.78
C HIS A 110 -0.04 -10.22 -12.74
N ASP A 111 0.23 -10.50 -14.02
CA ASP A 111 -0.77 -10.52 -15.08
C ASP A 111 -1.68 -9.29 -15.16
N GLY A 112 -1.08 -8.10 -15.00
CA GLY A 112 -1.78 -6.81 -15.13
C GLY A 112 -2.69 -6.49 -13.95
N ALA A 113 -2.46 -7.12 -12.80
CA ALA A 113 -3.15 -6.82 -11.55
C ALA A 113 -2.14 -6.78 -10.39
N ILE A 114 -2.51 -6.04 -9.35
CA ILE A 114 -1.86 -6.09 -8.05
C ILE A 114 -2.59 -7.14 -7.21
N TRP A 115 -1.81 -8.06 -6.66
CA TRP A 115 -2.26 -9.14 -5.80
C TRP A 115 -1.72 -8.91 -4.40
N VAL A 116 -2.47 -9.32 -3.38
CA VAL A 116 -2.02 -9.34 -1.98
C VAL A 116 -2.05 -10.74 -1.42
N ARG A 117 -1.17 -11.01 -0.46
CA ARG A 117 -1.22 -12.23 0.35
C ARG A 117 -2.52 -12.25 1.14
N ASP A 118 -3.18 -13.39 1.17
CA ASP A 118 -4.39 -13.59 1.98
C ASP A 118 -4.05 -13.36 3.47
N PRO A 119 -4.56 -12.30 4.11
CA PRO A 119 -4.25 -12.00 5.50
C PRO A 119 -4.82 -13.05 6.47
N ASP A 120 -5.88 -13.76 6.10
CA ASP A 120 -6.51 -14.78 6.95
C ASP A 120 -5.74 -16.12 6.93
N GLU A 121 -4.95 -16.39 5.88
CA GLU A 121 -4.09 -17.59 5.83
C GLU A 121 -2.84 -17.46 6.72
N ASP A 122 -2.31 -16.24 6.89
CA ASP A 122 -1.13 -16.02 7.73
C ASP A 122 -1.46 -16.13 9.24
N ASP A 123 -2.69 -15.83 9.67
CA ASP A 123 -3.14 -15.98 11.07
C ASP A 123 -3.37 -17.45 11.48
N SER A 124 -3.47 -18.36 10.49
CA SER A 124 -3.62 -19.80 10.71
C SER A 124 -2.32 -20.53 11.08
N SER A 125 -1.17 -19.84 11.05
CA SER A 125 0.15 -20.41 11.42
C SER A 125 0.56 -20.14 12.87
N GLY A 126 -0.34 -19.56 13.69
CA GLY A 126 -0.07 -19.11 15.06
C GLY A 126 -0.78 -19.87 16.19
N ALA A 127 -1.28 -21.09 15.95
CA ALA A 127 -1.93 -21.94 16.98
C ALA A 127 -1.04 -23.11 17.44
#